data_AF-A0A945NIQ0-F1
#
_entry.id   AF-A0A945NIQ0-F1
#
_cell.length_a   1.000
_cell.length_b   1.000
_cell.length_c   1.000
_cell.angle_alpha   90.00
_cell.angle_beta   90.00
_cell.angle_gamma   90.00
#
_symmetry.space_group_name_H-M   'P 1'
#
loop_
_entity.id
_entity.type
_entity.pdbx_description
1 polymer ?
#
loop_
_entity_poly.entity_id
_entity_poly.type
_entity_poly.pdbx_seq_one_letter_code
_entity_poly.pdbx_strand_id
1 'polypeptide(L)'
;MRFKNIQFAVLLIVGACFLPITQSHADEATIKVTLLGTGGGPGGGGPNLVTKKMNATTLVEAGGQQFLFDAGRGAFLRLAEL
;
A
#
# COMPACT_ATOMS: atom_id res chain seq x y z
N MET A 1 18.55 27.45 32.31
CA MET A 1 17.99 27.37 30.93
C MET A 1 17.38 25.99 30.57
N ARG A 2 17.11 25.08 31.52
CA ARG A 2 16.79 23.66 31.22
C ARG A 2 15.30 23.28 31.30
N PHE A 3 14.46 24.12 31.93
CA PHE A 3 13.03 23.85 32.15
C PHE A 3 12.11 24.24 30.97
N LYS A 4 12.47 25.25 30.17
CA LYS A 4 11.64 25.71 29.02
C LYS A 4 11.58 24.67 27.89
N ASN A 5 12.62 23.85 27.73
CA ASN A 5 12.72 22.89 26.62
C ASN A 5 11.84 21.64 26.86
N ILE A 6 11.58 21.28 28.12
CA ILE A 6 10.69 20.17 28.48
C ILE A 6 9.22 20.55 28.27
N GLN A 7 8.83 21.78 28.60
CA GLN A 7 7.46 22.24 28.35
C GLN A 7 7.15 22.33 26.84
N PHE A 8 8.13 22.74 26.02
CA PHE A 8 7.99 22.72 24.56
C PHE A 8 7.83 21.31 24.01
N ALA A 9 8.60 20.33 24.51
CA ALA A 9 8.49 18.93 24.07
C ALA A 9 7.14 18.30 24.44
N VAL A 10 6.62 18.60 25.63
CA VAL A 10 5.30 18.10 26.08
C VAL A 10 4.17 18.71 25.24
N LEU A 11 4.24 20.02 24.94
CA LEU A 11 3.25 20.68 24.08
C LEU A 11 3.23 20.09 22.66
N LEU A 12 4.38 19.69 22.13
CA LEU A 12 4.53 19.13 20.79
C LEU A 12 3.98 17.68 20.71
N ILE A 13 4.18 16.88 21.76
CA ILE A 13 3.64 15.51 21.85
C ILE A 13 2.13 15.53 22.04
N VAL A 14 1.59 16.38 22.92
CA VAL A 14 0.14 16.51 23.12
C VAL A 14 -0.53 17.08 21.87
N GLY A 15 0.10 18.07 21.20
CA GLY A 15 -0.41 18.62 19.94
C GLY A 15 -0.43 17.61 18.79
N ALA A 16 0.56 16.71 18.70
CA ALA A 16 0.61 15.66 17.68
C ALA A 16 -0.47 14.57 17.88
N CYS A 17 -0.89 14.31 19.12
CA CYS A 17 -1.98 13.35 19.42
C CYS A 17 -3.37 13.84 19.00
N PHE A 18 -3.54 15.14 18.73
CA PHE A 18 -4.82 15.72 18.29
C PHE A 18 -4.89 15.99 16.78
N LEU A 19 -3.91 15.53 16.00
CA LEU A 19 -4.02 15.59 14.55
C LEU A 19 -5.18 14.67 14.11
N PRO A 20 -6.21 15.19 13.42
CA PRO A 20 -7.20 14.32 12.82
C PRO A 20 -6.45 13.46 11.80
N ILE A 21 -6.38 12.16 12.09
CA ILE A 21 -5.99 11.18 11.08
C ILE A 21 -7.12 11.23 10.06
N THR A 22 -6.93 12.01 9.00
CA THR A 22 -7.80 11.95 7.84
C THR A 22 -7.62 10.57 7.24
N GLN A 23 -8.45 9.62 7.68
CA GLN A 23 -8.57 8.35 6.99
C GLN A 23 -9.01 8.68 5.57
N SER A 24 -8.17 8.31 4.60
CA SER A 24 -8.56 8.32 3.19
C SER A 24 -9.83 7.48 3.08
N HIS A 25 -10.98 8.13 3.04
CA HIS A 25 -12.25 7.48 2.82
C HIS A 25 -12.26 7.05 1.36
N ALA A 26 -11.75 5.84 1.10
CA ALA A 26 -12.18 5.11 -0.08
C ALA A 26 -13.71 5.08 -0.01
N ASP A 27 -14.36 5.50 -1.10
CA ASP A 27 -15.82 5.51 -1.21
C ASP A 27 -16.37 4.16 -0.70
N GLU A 28 -17.20 4.19 0.36
CA GLU A 28 -17.59 2.97 1.10
C GLU A 28 -18.28 1.93 0.21
N ALA A 29 -18.88 2.38 -0.90
CA ALA A 29 -19.57 1.53 -1.86
C ALA A 29 -18.68 1.04 -3.03
N THR A 30 -17.42 1.47 -3.11
CA THR A 30 -16.53 1.14 -4.23
C THR A 30 -15.50 0.08 -3.84
N ILE A 31 -15.43 -0.99 -4.65
CA ILE A 31 -14.34 -1.96 -4.62
C ILE A 31 -13.41 -1.64 -5.79
N LYS A 32 -12.18 -1.24 -5.49
CA LYS A 32 -11.13 -1.04 -6.51
C LYS A 32 -10.25 -2.27 -6.59
N VAL A 33 -10.11 -2.80 -7.80
CA VAL A 33 -9.25 -3.96 -8.09
C VAL A 33 -8.13 -3.53 -9.01
N THR A 34 -6.89 -3.63 -8.54
CA THR A 34 -5.69 -3.31 -9.30
C THR A 34 -4.92 -4.58 -9.63
N LEU A 35 -4.75 -4.86 -10.93
CA LEU A 35 -3.98 -6.01 -11.42
C LEU A 35 -2.49 -5.64 -11.47
N LEU A 36 -1.77 -5.90 -10.38
CA LEU A 36 -0.33 -5.64 -10.29
C LEU A 36 0.48 -6.59 -11.20
N GLY A 37 -0.04 -7.77 -11.48
CA GLY A 37 0.52 -8.69 -12.46
C GLY A 37 -0.49 -9.72 -12.96
N THR A 38 -0.26 -10.21 -14.18
CA THR A 38 -1.16 -11.14 -14.91
C THR A 38 -0.41 -12.28 -15.59
N GLY A 39 0.88 -12.44 -15.28
CA GLY A 39 1.74 -13.48 -15.81
C GLY A 39 1.58 -14.80 -15.07
N GLY A 40 1.70 -15.91 -15.80
CA GLY A 40 1.66 -17.27 -15.27
C GLY A 40 3.01 -17.98 -15.42
N GLY A 41 3.31 -18.87 -14.47
CA GLY A 41 4.51 -19.70 -14.49
C GLY A 41 5.81 -18.99 -14.06
N PRO A 42 6.96 -19.69 -14.11
CA PRO A 42 8.24 -19.13 -13.67
C PRO A 42 8.63 -17.87 -14.47
N GLY A 43 8.63 -16.71 -13.80
CA GLY A 43 9.03 -15.44 -14.43
C GLY A 43 7.90 -14.70 -15.16
N GLY A 44 6.64 -15.09 -14.96
CA GLY A 44 5.45 -14.37 -15.44
C GLY A 44 5.24 -14.45 -16.95
N GLY A 45 5.90 -15.42 -17.59
CA GLY A 45 5.54 -15.95 -18.88
C GLY A 45 6.14 -17.35 -19.02
N GLY A 46 5.32 -18.33 -19.40
CA GLY A 46 5.77 -19.69 -19.68
C GLY A 46 6.75 -19.75 -20.86
N PRO A 47 7.39 -20.92 -21.09
CA PRO A 47 8.29 -21.10 -22.22
C PRO A 47 7.59 -20.68 -23.53
N ASN A 48 8.27 -19.85 -24.32
CA ASN A 48 7.80 -19.27 -25.60
C ASN A 48 6.75 -18.14 -25.53
N LEU A 49 6.50 -17.52 -24.37
CA LEU A 49 5.70 -16.30 -24.33
C LEU A 49 6.54 -15.07 -24.71
N VAL A 50 6.04 -14.30 -25.69
CA VAL A 50 6.70 -13.11 -26.27
C VAL A 50 6.72 -11.92 -25.30
N THR A 51 5.81 -11.89 -24.32
CA THR A 51 5.73 -10.82 -23.33
C THR A 51 6.14 -11.29 -21.94
N LYS A 52 7.11 -10.59 -21.34
CA LYS A 52 7.42 -10.73 -19.91
C LYS A 52 6.38 -9.93 -19.12
N LYS A 53 5.53 -10.61 -18.36
CA LYS A 53 4.61 -9.98 -17.42
C LYS A 53 5.10 -10.23 -16.00
N MET A 54 4.66 -9.42 -15.04
CA MET A 54 4.83 -9.77 -13.63
C MET A 54 3.91 -10.94 -13.30
N ASN A 55 4.33 -11.80 -12.36
CA ASN A 55 3.49 -12.89 -11.86
C ASN A 55 2.12 -12.36 -11.41
N ALA A 56 1.10 -13.21 -11.48
CA ALA A 56 -0.24 -12.91 -11.00
C ALA A 56 -0.17 -12.29 -9.58
N THR A 57 -0.74 -11.10 -9.44
CA THR A 57 -0.83 -10.37 -8.17
C THR A 57 -1.97 -9.38 -8.28
N THR A 58 -2.86 -9.34 -7.30
CA THR A 58 -4.04 -8.47 -7.30
C THR A 58 -4.14 -7.73 -5.99
N LEU A 59 -4.20 -6.40 -6.04
CA LEU A 59 -4.54 -5.56 -4.90
C LEU A 59 -6.03 -5.24 -4.95
N VAL A 60 -6.74 -5.50 -3.86
CA VAL A 60 -8.14 -5.15 -3.68
C VAL A 60 -8.24 -4.12 -2.57
N GLU A 61 -8.87 -2.99 -2.87
CA GLU A 61 -9.14 -1.91 -1.94
C GLU A 61 -10.65 -1.78 -1.76
N ALA A 62 -11.16 -1.96 -0.55
CA ALA A 62 -12.59 -1.93 -0.23
C ALA A 62 -12.81 -1.56 1.23
N GLY A 63 -13.76 -0.65 1.52
CA GLY A 63 -14.14 -0.30 2.89
C GLY A 63 -12.97 0.18 3.76
N GLY A 64 -12.05 0.96 3.19
CA GLY A 64 -10.83 1.43 3.86
C GLY A 64 -9.78 0.34 4.14
N GLN A 65 -9.99 -0.88 3.63
CA GLN A 65 -9.08 -2.00 3.79
C GLN A 65 -8.36 -2.31 2.48
N GLN A 66 -7.17 -2.89 2.59
CA GLN A 66 -6.35 -3.31 1.46
C GLN A 66 -5.97 -4.78 1.63
N PHE A 67 -6.25 -5.57 0.59
CA PHE A 67 -5.96 -6.99 0.55
C PHE A 67 -5.10 -7.30 -0.69
N LEU A 68 -3.94 -7.90 -0.45
CA LEU A 68 -3.05 -8.35 -1.52
C LEU A 68 -3.24 -9.87 -1.73
N PHE A 69 -3.72 -10.26 -2.89
CA PHE A 69 -3.93 -11.65 -3.29
C PHE A 69 -2.83 -12.11 -4.23
N ASP A 70 -2.22 -13.25 -3.88
CA ASP A 70 -0.89 -13.66 -4.35
C ASP A 70 0.18 -12.62 -3.95
N ALA A 71 1.44 -13.02 -3.89
CA ALA A 71 2.55 -12.14 -3.56
C ALA A 71 3.84 -12.68 -4.17
N GLY A 72 3.76 -13.12 -5.42
CA GLY A 72 4.88 -13.65 -6.17
C GLY A 72 5.97 -12.61 -6.46
N ARG A 73 6.99 -13.04 -7.21
CA ARG A 73 8.14 -12.17 -7.53
C ARG A 73 7.70 -10.87 -8.19
N GLY A 74 8.07 -9.76 -7.54
CA GLY A 74 7.86 -8.40 -8.00
C GLY A 74 6.48 -7.80 -7.71
N ALA A 75 5.66 -8.47 -6.91
CA ALA A 75 4.46 -7.88 -6.30
C ALA A 75 4.79 -6.56 -5.57
N PHE A 76 5.80 -6.58 -4.71
CA PHE A 76 6.24 -5.38 -3.97
C PHE A 76 6.80 -4.27 -4.85
N LEU A 77 7.47 -4.61 -5.96
CA LEU A 77 7.97 -3.60 -6.90
C LEU A 77 6.80 -2.83 -7.52
N ARG A 78 5.74 -3.54 -7.92
CA ARG A 78 4.53 -2.92 -8.49
C ARG A 78 3.71 -2.17 -7.46
N LEU A 79 3.65 -2.67 -6.23
CA LEU A 79 2.99 -1.96 -5.14
C LEU A 79 3.69 -0.64 -4.82
N ALA A 80 5.02 -0.57 -4.92
CA ALA A 80 5.79 0.65 -4.71
C ALA A 80 5.68 1.69 -5.85
N GLU A 81 5.16 1.28 -7.02
CA GLU A 81 4.92 2.17 -8.17
C GLU A 81 3.52 2.81 -8.16
N LEU A 82 2.62 2.36 -7.27
CA LEU A 82 1.28 2.93 -7.09
C LEU A 82 1.33 4.22 -6.26
#